data_AF-A0A7R9G7C1-F1
#
_entry.id   AF-A0A7R9G7C1-F1
#
_cell.length_a   1.000
_cell.length_b   1.000
_cell.length_c   1.000
_cell.angle_alpha   90.00
_cell.angle_beta   90.00
_cell.angle_gamma   90.00
#
_symmetry.space_group_name_H-M   'P 1'
#
loop_
_entity.id
_entity.type
_entity.pdbx_description
1 polymer ?
#
loop_
_entity_poly.entity_id
_entity_poly.type
_entity_poly.pdbx_seq_one_letter_code
_entity_poly.pdbx_strand_id
1 'polypeptide(L)'
;VREVENNDCDEFGEAEVEHRLTLFYLANDVIQYSKRKNYEFVESWGTALQRATPMVRIEKVKHRILRIFKIWGERGVYDEAFITDLTGLLSTATKKPTAEPAIEVEFQ
;
A
#
# COMPACT_ATOMS: atom_id res chain seq x y z
N VAL A 1 32.79 24.58 -19.78
CA VAL A 1 32.44 23.32 -19.11
C VAL A 1 30.94 23.36 -18.88
N ARG A 2 30.16 22.70 -19.74
CA ARG A 2 28.70 22.68 -19.64
C ARG A 2 28.34 21.65 -18.58
N GLU A 3 27.61 22.09 -17.56
CA GLU A 3 26.91 21.22 -16.62
C GLU A 3 25.91 20.39 -17.42
N VAL A 4 26.14 19.08 -17.46
CA VAL A 4 25.13 18.14 -17.93
C VAL A 4 24.31 17.80 -16.70
N GLU A 5 23.14 18.41 -16.60
CA GLU A 5 22.07 18.03 -15.69
C GLU A 5 21.85 16.52 -15.76
N ASN A 6 22.28 15.81 -14.73
CA ASN A 6 21.86 14.45 -14.49
C ASN A 6 20.45 14.52 -13.90
N ASN A 7 19.43 14.61 -14.75
CA ASN A 7 18.00 14.56 -14.38
C ASN A 7 17.26 13.37 -15.03
N ASP A 8 17.97 12.36 -15.53
CA ASP A 8 17.38 11.19 -16.19
C ASP A 8 16.79 10.13 -15.23
N CYS A 9 16.57 10.43 -13.95
CA CYS A 9 16.03 9.47 -12.97
C CYS A 9 14.56 9.68 -12.57
N ASP A 10 13.90 10.78 -12.96
CA ASP A 10 12.55 11.11 -12.44
C ASP A 10 11.38 10.82 -13.42
N GLU A 11 11.61 10.66 -14.71
CA GLU A 11 10.49 10.61 -15.68
C GLU A 11 9.74 9.24 -15.72
N PHE A 12 10.45 8.12 -15.54
CA PHE A 12 9.83 6.79 -15.54
C PHE A 12 9.13 6.44 -14.21
N GLY A 13 9.51 7.09 -13.11
CA GLY A 13 8.92 6.86 -11.80
C GLY A 13 7.55 7.52 -11.65
N GLU A 14 7.35 8.71 -12.20
CA GLU A 14 6.13 9.49 -11.95
C GLU A 14 4.86 8.85 -12.53
N ALA A 15 4.90 8.40 -13.79
CA ALA A 15 3.75 7.75 -14.42
C ALA A 15 3.35 6.46 -13.69
N GLU A 16 4.33 5.70 -13.22
CA GLU A 16 4.09 4.47 -12.46
C GLU A 16 3.48 4.77 -11.08
N VAL A 17 3.88 5.88 -10.46
CA VAL A 17 3.40 6.33 -9.15
C VAL A 17 1.98 6.87 -9.22
N GLU A 18 1.66 7.63 -10.26
CA GLU A 18 0.30 8.09 -10.53
C GLU A 18 -0.65 6.91 -10.84
N HIS A 19 -0.16 5.91 -11.58
CA HIS A 19 -0.92 4.70 -11.85
C HIS A 19 -1.20 3.91 -10.57
N ARG A 20 -0.20 3.74 -9.69
CA ARG A 20 -0.36 3.09 -8.38
C ARG A 20 -1.36 3.82 -7.49
N LEU A 21 -1.34 5.15 -7.49
CA LEU A 21 -2.33 5.96 -6.78
C LEU A 21 -3.75 5.73 -7.34
N THR A 22 -3.90 5.70 -8.67
CA THR A 22 -5.17 5.42 -9.34
C THR A 22 -5.72 4.05 -8.96
N LEU A 23 -4.88 3.02 -8.92
CA LEU A 23 -5.25 1.68 -8.46
C LEU A 23 -5.69 1.68 -7.00
N PHE A 24 -5.05 2.47 -6.14
CA PHE A 24 -5.45 2.62 -4.74
C PHE A 24 -6.83 3.29 -4.60
N TYR A 25 -7.16 4.25 -5.45
CA TYR A 25 -8.50 4.84 -5.49
C TYR A 25 -9.56 3.82 -5.94
N LEU A 26 -9.24 3.00 -6.95
CA LEU A 26 -10.13 1.91 -7.37
C LEU A 26 -10.35 0.90 -6.23
N ALA A 27 -9.28 0.47 -5.58
CA ALA A 27 -9.35 -0.44 -4.43
C ALA A 27 -10.20 0.16 -3.32
N ASN A 28 -10.05 1.46 -3.04
CA ASN A 28 -10.87 2.17 -2.07
C ASN A 28 -12.36 2.09 -2.42
N ASP A 29 -12.73 2.33 -3.67
CA ASP A 29 -14.13 2.29 -4.09
C ASP A 29 -14.72 0.89 -3.97
N VAL A 30 -13.96 -0.13 -4.36
CA VAL A 30 -14.36 -1.55 -4.26
C VAL A 30 -14.52 -1.97 -2.80
N ILE A 31 -13.57 -1.63 -1.92
CA ILE A 31 -13.60 -1.94 -0.49
C ILE A 31 -14.80 -1.24 0.19
N GLN A 32 -14.98 0.06 -0.07
CA GLN A 32 -16.08 0.83 0.53
C GLN A 32 -17.45 0.36 0.03
N TYR A 33 -17.58 0.07 -1.26
CA TYR A 33 -18.82 -0.48 -1.83
C TYR A 33 -19.15 -1.83 -1.19
N SER A 34 -18.13 -2.67 -1.04
CA SER A 34 -18.29 -4.01 -0.49
C SER A 34 -18.66 -4.00 0.98
N LYS A 35 -18.09 -3.07 1.75
CA LYS A 35 -18.52 -2.83 3.13
C LYS A 35 -19.98 -2.37 3.20
N ARG A 36 -20.40 -1.46 2.30
CA ARG A 36 -21.80 -0.99 2.24
C ARG A 36 -22.78 -2.12 1.88
N LYS A 37 -22.36 -3.05 1.03
CA LYS A 37 -23.14 -4.23 0.63
C LYS A 37 -23.02 -5.42 1.58
N ASN A 38 -22.17 -5.31 2.60
CA ASN A 38 -21.89 -6.37 3.57
C ASN A 38 -21.34 -7.65 2.91
N TYR A 39 -20.42 -7.50 1.95
CA TYR A 39 -19.68 -8.64 1.41
C TYR A 39 -18.53 -9.02 2.36
N GLU A 40 -18.37 -10.31 2.62
CA GLU A 40 -17.30 -10.87 3.48
C GLU A 40 -15.89 -10.67 2.89
N PHE A 41 -15.80 -10.29 1.61
CA PHE A 41 -14.55 -10.13 0.87
C PHE A 41 -13.68 -8.94 1.32
N VAL A 42 -14.21 -8.01 2.12
CA VAL A 42 -13.47 -6.83 2.61
C VAL A 42 -12.20 -7.23 3.37
N GLU A 43 -12.25 -8.30 4.14
CA GLU A 43 -11.11 -8.80 4.93
C GLU A 43 -10.01 -9.38 4.03
N SER A 44 -10.38 -10.00 2.90
CA SER A 44 -9.42 -10.60 1.95
C SER A 44 -8.48 -9.58 1.30
N TRP A 45 -8.83 -8.29 1.33
CA TRP A 45 -7.94 -7.22 0.84
C TRP A 45 -6.77 -6.92 1.77
N GLY A 46 -6.85 -7.31 3.04
CA GLY A 46 -5.86 -6.91 4.04
C GLY A 46 -4.42 -7.26 3.63
N THR A 47 -4.20 -8.49 3.17
CA THR A 47 -2.89 -8.96 2.69
C THR A 47 -2.42 -8.22 1.44
N ALA A 48 -3.33 -7.92 0.50
CA ALA A 48 -3.01 -7.17 -0.71
C ALA A 48 -2.60 -5.73 -0.38
N LEU A 49 -3.31 -5.09 0.55
CA LEU A 49 -3.01 -3.74 1.03
C LEU A 49 -1.66 -3.66 1.73
N GLN A 50 -1.35 -4.61 2.61
CA GLN A 50 -0.04 -4.68 3.26
C GLN A 50 1.11 -4.81 2.25
N ARG A 51 0.92 -5.60 1.17
CA ARG A 51 1.93 -5.75 0.11
C ARG A 51 2.06 -4.51 -0.79
N ALA A 52 0.95 -3.81 -1.05
CA ALA A 52 0.93 -2.63 -1.91
C ALA A 52 1.42 -1.35 -1.19
N THR A 53 1.22 -1.25 0.12
CA THR A 53 1.53 -0.04 0.92
C THR A 53 2.99 0.41 0.83
N PRO A 54 4.01 -0.48 0.85
CA PRO A 54 5.40 -0.08 0.64
C PRO A 54 5.69 0.52 -0.74
N MET A 55 4.87 0.21 -1.75
CA MET A 55 5.06 0.68 -3.13
C MET A 55 4.54 2.11 -3.36
N VAL A 56 3.86 2.71 -2.37
CA VAL A 56 3.25 4.05 -2.45
C VAL A 56 3.83 5.01 -1.39
N ARG A 57 5.08 4.78 -0.98
CA ARG A 57 5.78 5.57 0.06
C ARG A 57 6.23 6.97 -0.38
N ILE A 58 6.06 7.30 -1.64
CA ILE A 58 6.57 8.53 -2.23
C ILE A 58 5.80 9.74 -1.68
N GLU A 59 6.52 10.77 -1.27
CA GLU A 59 6.02 11.95 -0.55
C GLU A 59 4.79 12.58 -1.23
N LYS A 60 4.79 12.63 -2.58
CA LYS A 60 3.72 13.16 -3.42
C LYS A 60 2.38 12.43 -3.24
N VAL A 61 2.41 11.10 -3.05
CA VAL A 61 1.20 10.25 -2.95
C VAL A 61 0.88 9.81 -1.53
N LYS A 62 1.88 9.76 -0.64
CA LYS A 62 1.77 9.33 0.76
C LYS A 62 0.63 10.03 1.50
N HIS A 63 0.52 11.35 1.37
CA HIS A 63 -0.53 12.14 2.02
C HIS A 63 -1.94 11.75 1.57
N ARG A 64 -2.11 11.39 0.29
CA ARG A 64 -3.39 10.95 -0.27
C ARG A 64 -3.78 9.58 0.25
N ILE A 65 -2.82 8.65 0.33
CA ILE A 65 -3.05 7.30 0.88
C ILE A 65 -3.35 7.35 2.38
N LEU A 66 -2.61 8.14 3.16
CA LEU A 66 -2.88 8.34 4.59
C LEU A 66 -4.32 8.83 4.84
N ARG A 67 -4.83 9.71 3.98
CA ARG A 67 -6.22 10.17 4.07
C ARG A 67 -7.21 9.01 3.84
N ILE A 68 -6.94 8.10 2.90
CA ILE A 68 -7.79 6.91 2.66
C ILE A 68 -7.81 6.03 3.90
N PHE A 69 -6.66 5.72 4.50
CA PHE A 69 -6.57 4.91 5.71
C PHE A 69 -7.32 5.54 6.88
N LYS A 70 -7.23 6.86 7.05
CA LYS A 70 -8.01 7.58 8.05
C LYS A 70 -9.52 7.42 7.84
N ILE A 71 -9.99 7.54 6.59
CA ILE A 71 -11.42 7.35 6.25
C ILE A 71 -11.87 5.92 6.53
N TRP A 72 -11.03 4.91 6.27
CA TRP A 72 -11.34 3.52 6.59
C TRP A 72 -11.52 3.28 8.09
N GLY A 73 -10.67 3.90 8.92
CA GLY A 73 -10.83 3.88 10.37
C GLY A 73 -12.11 4.57 10.83
N GLU A 74 -12.39 5.79 10.35
CA GLU A 74 -13.60 6.55 10.70
C GLU A 74 -14.90 5.83 10.32
N ARG A 75 -14.86 4.98 9.28
CA ARG A 75 -16.02 4.24 8.77
C ARG A 75 -16.11 2.80 9.27
N GLY A 76 -15.19 2.35 10.12
CA GLY A 76 -15.15 0.96 10.60
C GLY A 76 -14.99 -0.06 9.47
N VAL A 77 -14.22 0.29 8.43
CA VAL A 77 -13.88 -0.64 7.34
C VAL A 77 -12.85 -1.66 7.86
N TYR A 78 -11.83 -1.18 8.58
CA TYR A 78 -10.82 -1.97 9.26
C TYR A 78 -10.60 -1.44 10.67
N ASP A 79 -10.06 -2.28 11.55
CA ASP A 79 -9.75 -1.93 12.93
C ASP A 79 -8.59 -0.93 13.03
N GLU A 80 -8.58 -0.16 14.12
CA GLU A 80 -7.57 0.86 14.38
C GLU A 80 -6.15 0.29 14.45
N ALA A 81 -5.99 -0.94 14.96
CA ALA A 81 -4.72 -1.66 14.96
C ALA A 81 -4.19 -1.88 13.53
N PHE A 82 -5.05 -2.36 12.63
CA PHE A 82 -4.68 -2.61 11.24
C PHE A 82 -4.35 -1.30 10.48
N ILE A 83 -5.14 -0.25 10.71
CA ILE A 83 -4.88 1.09 10.14
C ILE A 83 -3.54 1.66 10.64
N THR A 84 -3.21 1.44 11.91
CA THR A 84 -1.92 1.85 12.50
C THR A 84 -0.75 1.12 11.85
N ASP A 85 -0.88 -0.20 11.64
CA ASP A 85 0.13 -1.00 10.95
C ASP A 85 0.36 -0.51 9.51
N LEU A 86 -0.71 -0.27 8.74
CA LEU A 86 -0.61 0.28 7.38
C LEU A 86 0.06 1.67 7.35
N THR A 87 -0.28 2.52 8.31
CA THR A 87 0.34 3.84 8.45
C THR A 87 1.83 3.74 8.84
N GLY A 88 2.18 2.77 9.68
CA GLY A 88 3.57 2.41 9.99
C GLY A 88 4.32 1.90 8.76
N LEU A 89 3.68 1.12 7.89
CA LEU A 89 4.24 0.67 6.62
C LEU A 89 4.45 1.81 5.62
N LEU A 90 3.78 2.96 5.75
CA LEU A 90 4.10 4.16 4.97
C LEU A 90 5.25 4.99 5.54
N SER A 91 5.61 4.77 6.81
CA SER A 91 6.56 5.60 7.56
C SER A 91 7.91 4.92 7.79
N THR A 92 7.95 3.59 7.82
CA THR A 92 9.15 2.80 8.14
C THR A 92 10.06 2.56 6.93
N ALA A 93 10.98 3.46 6.58
CA ALA A 93 12.01 3.16 5.57
C ALA A 93 12.61 1.73 5.79
N THR A 94 12.35 0.84 4.83
CA THR A 94 12.79 -0.57 4.72
C THR A 94 13.07 -1.37 6.00
N LYS A 95 12.21 -2.35 6.32
CA LYS A 95 12.72 -3.65 6.77
C LYS A 95 12.33 -4.69 5.73
N LYS A 96 13.35 -5.34 5.16
CA LYS A 96 13.24 -6.47 4.22
C LYS A 96 12.22 -7.50 4.73
N PRO A 97 11.53 -8.21 3.82
CA PRO A 97 10.66 -9.30 4.23
C PRO A 97 11.51 -10.36 4.95
N THR A 98 11.19 -10.59 6.22
CA THR A 98 11.68 -11.75 6.96
C THR A 98 11.19 -12.99 6.22
N ALA A 99 12.16 -13.79 5.79
CA ALA A 99 11.98 -15.05 5.10
C ALA A 99 10.91 -15.92 5.76
N GLU A 100 10.02 -16.48 4.94
CA GLU A 100 9.28 -17.69 5.25
C GLU A 100 10.26 -18.77 5.71
N PRO A 101 10.04 -19.46 6.86
CA PRO A 101 10.78 -20.66 7.14
C PRO A 101 10.30 -21.73 6.16
N ALA A 102 11.19 -22.09 5.22
CA ALA A 102 11.03 -23.28 4.40
C ALA A 102 10.90 -24.48 5.35
N ILE A 103 9.71 -25.09 5.37
CA ILE A 103 9.49 -26.38 6.01
C ILE A 103 10.12 -27.41 5.07
N GLU A 104 11.32 -27.84 5.43
CA GLU A 104 12.02 -28.94 4.78
C GLU A 104 11.29 -30.23 5.13
N VAL A 105 10.44 -30.69 4.20
CA VAL A 105 9.80 -32.00 4.28
C VAL A 105 10.84 -33.05 3.93
N GLU A 106 11.41 -33.64 4.96
CA GLU A 106 12.27 -34.83 4.90
C GLU A 106 11.46 -36.02 4.38
N PHE A 107 11.80 -36.50 3.17
CA PHE A 107 11.29 -37.76 2.65
C PHE A 107 12.33 -38.86 2.88
N GLN A 108 11.86 -39.93 3.53
CA GLN A 108 12.57 -41.14 3.93
C GLN A 108 12.88 -42.05 2.74
#